data_AF-A0A514XGV5-F1
#
_entry.id   AF-A0A514XGV5-F1
#
_cell.length_a   1.000
_cell.length_b   1.000
_cell.length_c   1.000
_cell.angle_alpha   90.00
_cell.angle_beta   90.00
_cell.angle_gamma   90.00
#
_symmetry.space_group_name_H-M   'P 1'
#
loop_
_entity.id
_entity.type
_entity.pdbx_description
1 polymer ?
#
loop_
_entity_poly.entity_id
_entity_poly.type
_entity_poly.pdbx_seq_one_letter_code
_entity_poly.pdbx_strand_id
1 'polypeptide(L)'
;MIQELWHSFPRTLVERINSLLDEAEPSQAKAFQLYKSCQADGLWDESFEKFQKKLNAFYALPKHDRRKSAMDQALNGPMPSATFAEFHLNFRNAAIDNRSLQTLASWTHHLLRVGGKYTSVVIAEDIISKTLNYITQPPAFEKSSNIDFDDFCEAWRKTVFKNYGKSHDAEMTRIVGELRYLNSQLVIEEQQRRDRPVMIPTIYLTQTEIDWTMAVMEAAEENLEMPKYPLSKGPQKPRLIELLRVVQLYKIVQNTQLPEFVKHRESIRATILDRCQRLLVDKAS
;
A
#
# COMPACT_ATOMS: atom_id res chain seq x y z
N MET A 1 -8.09 -14.80 -9.94
CA MET A 1 -8.62 -13.79 -8.99
C MET A 1 -8.78 -14.31 -7.56
N ILE A 2 -9.79 -15.14 -7.21
CA ILE A 2 -9.95 -15.60 -5.80
C ILE A 2 -8.78 -16.45 -5.30
N GLN A 3 -8.23 -17.34 -6.14
CA GLN A 3 -7.07 -18.16 -5.76
C GLN A 3 -5.81 -17.33 -5.52
N GLU A 4 -5.58 -16.27 -6.30
CA GLU A 4 -4.44 -15.37 -6.10
C GLU A 4 -4.62 -14.54 -4.82
N LEU A 5 -5.82 -14.03 -4.57
CA LEU A 5 -6.16 -13.31 -3.34
C LEU A 5 -6.05 -14.22 -2.11
N TRP A 6 -6.38 -15.50 -2.24
CA TRP A 6 -6.17 -16.49 -1.19
C TRP A 6 -4.69 -16.74 -0.97
N HIS A 7 -3.89 -16.94 -2.03
CA HIS A 7 -2.45 -17.16 -1.91
C HIS A 7 -1.77 -16.02 -1.15
N SER A 8 -2.14 -14.77 -1.42
CA SER A 8 -1.60 -13.59 -0.73
C SER A 8 -2.35 -13.20 0.54
N PHE A 9 -3.32 -13.99 1.01
CA PHE A 9 -4.26 -13.59 2.06
C PHE A 9 -3.58 -13.19 3.38
N PRO A 10 -2.67 -13.99 3.98
CA PRO A 10 -2.05 -13.64 5.26
C PRO A 10 -1.35 -12.27 5.23
N ARG A 11 -0.63 -12.01 4.14
CA ARG A 11 0.07 -10.74 3.91
C ARG A 11 -0.91 -9.59 3.69
N THR A 12 -1.88 -9.78 2.80
CA THR A 12 -2.87 -8.74 2.45
C THR A 12 -3.71 -8.37 3.67
N LEU A 13 -4.05 -9.34 4.52
CA LEU A 13 -4.77 -9.11 5.77
C LEU A 13 -3.97 -8.17 6.69
N VAL A 14 -2.70 -8.47 6.92
CA VAL A 14 -1.83 -7.67 7.77
C VAL A 14 -1.62 -6.26 7.21
N GLU A 15 -1.41 -6.15 5.90
CA GLU A 15 -1.31 -4.85 5.22
C GLU A 15 -2.58 -4.02 5.42
N ARG A 16 -3.76 -4.65 5.26
CA ARG A 16 -5.06 -3.99 5.47
C ARG A 16 -5.33 -3.63 6.94
N ILE A 17 -4.92 -4.46 7.90
CA ILE A 17 -5.03 -4.12 9.32
C ILE A 17 -4.20 -2.87 9.61
N ASN A 18 -2.92 -2.86 9.22
CA ASN A 18 -2.04 -1.73 9.50
C ASN A 18 -2.45 -0.46 8.72
N SER A 19 -3.01 -0.60 7.52
CA SER A 19 -3.52 0.55 6.75
C SER A 19 -4.72 1.23 7.41
N LEU A 20 -5.41 0.59 8.36
CA LEU A 20 -6.45 1.26 9.15
C LEU A 20 -5.91 2.48 9.91
N LEU A 21 -4.63 2.46 10.32
CA LEU A 21 -3.99 3.62 10.97
C LEU A 21 -3.75 4.77 9.98
N ASP A 22 -3.65 4.47 8.69
CA ASP A 22 -3.41 5.46 7.66
C ASP A 22 -4.70 6.26 7.39
N GLU A 23 -5.86 5.65 7.60
CA GLU A 23 -7.18 6.26 7.47
C GLU A 23 -7.72 6.82 8.80
N ALA A 24 -7.02 6.56 9.91
CA ALA A 24 -7.50 6.89 11.24
C ALA A 24 -7.33 8.37 11.61
N GLU A 25 -8.20 8.80 12.51
CA GLU A 25 -8.09 10.07 13.24
C GLU A 25 -7.56 9.83 14.67
N PRO A 26 -7.00 10.85 15.35
CA PRO A 26 -6.69 10.73 16.77
C PRO A 26 -7.98 10.55 17.59
N SER A 27 -7.91 9.70 18.62
CA SER A 27 -8.97 9.62 19.63
C SER A 27 -9.14 10.96 20.34
N GLN A 28 -10.30 11.20 20.96
CA GLN A 28 -10.56 12.46 21.69
C GLN A 28 -9.51 12.73 22.77
N ALA A 29 -9.09 11.70 23.50
CA ALA A 29 -8.03 11.80 24.50
C ALA A 29 -6.69 12.21 23.86
N LYS A 30 -6.34 11.62 22.71
CA LYS A 30 -5.12 11.95 21.99
C LYS A 30 -5.17 13.36 21.41
N ALA A 31 -6.29 13.77 20.81
CA ALA A 31 -6.49 15.11 20.30
C ALA A 31 -6.33 16.16 21.39
N PHE A 32 -6.89 15.92 22.58
CA PHE A 32 -6.72 16.81 23.73
C PHE A 32 -5.29 16.83 24.27
N GLN A 33 -4.60 15.69 24.30
CA GLN A 33 -3.18 15.64 24.65
C GLN A 33 -2.35 16.50 23.69
N LEU A 34 -2.54 16.33 22.37
CA LEU A 34 -1.83 17.10 21.35
C LEU A 34 -2.08 18.59 21.47
N TYR A 35 -3.33 18.98 21.76
CA TYR A 35 -3.68 20.37 22.06
C TYR A 35 -2.86 20.90 23.23
N LYS A 36 -2.79 20.17 24.35
CA LYS A 36 -2.02 20.58 25.53
C LYS A 36 -0.52 20.65 25.27
N SER A 37 0.05 19.71 24.51
CA SER A 37 1.45 19.77 24.08
C SER A 37 1.70 21.04 23.24
N CYS A 38 0.83 21.33 22.26
CA CYS A 38 0.97 22.53 21.43
C CYS A 38 0.81 23.84 22.23
N GLN A 39 -0.05 23.87 23.25
CA GLN A 39 -0.15 25.03 24.15
C GLN A 39 1.12 25.22 24.98
N ALA A 40 1.67 24.14 25.54
CA ALA A 40 2.87 24.18 26.36
C ALA A 40 4.09 24.65 25.56
N ASP A 41 4.17 24.24 24.29
CA ASP A 41 5.23 24.64 23.35
C ASP A 41 5.00 26.04 22.72
N GLY A 42 3.91 26.73 23.08
CA GLY A 42 3.58 28.05 22.53
C GLY A 42 3.19 28.05 21.05
N LEU A 43 2.82 26.89 20.50
CA LEU A 43 2.42 26.69 19.10
C LEU A 43 0.93 26.98 18.86
N TRP A 44 0.14 27.08 19.94
CA TRP A 44 -1.29 27.30 19.86
C TRP A 44 -1.82 28.02 21.11
N ASP A 45 -2.61 29.07 20.92
CA ASP A 45 -3.18 29.91 22.00
C ASP A 45 -4.71 29.97 21.97
N GLU A 46 -5.36 29.51 20.90
CA GLU A 46 -6.82 29.53 20.76
C GLU A 46 -7.54 28.34 21.44
N SER A 47 -8.87 28.31 21.38
CA SER A 47 -9.72 27.25 21.93
C SER A 47 -9.48 25.86 21.32
N PHE A 48 -9.78 24.80 22.09
CA PHE A 48 -9.67 23.41 21.64
C PHE A 48 -10.49 23.11 20.38
N GLU A 49 -11.68 23.69 20.23
CA GLU A 49 -12.56 23.46 19.08
C GLU A 49 -11.93 23.93 17.77
N LYS A 50 -11.18 25.03 17.83
CA LYS A 50 -10.43 25.55 16.66
C LYS A 50 -9.22 24.67 16.36
N PHE A 51 -8.51 24.21 17.38
CA PHE A 51 -7.40 23.26 17.22
C PHE A 51 -7.89 21.95 16.59
N GLN A 52 -9.00 21.40 17.10
CA GLN A 52 -9.59 20.16 16.60
C GLN A 52 -9.99 20.27 15.13
N LYS A 53 -10.51 21.41 14.68
CA LYS A 53 -10.78 21.65 13.25
C LYS A 53 -9.50 21.57 12.40
N LYS A 54 -8.40 22.15 12.86
CA LYS A 54 -7.10 22.08 12.16
C LYS A 54 -6.53 20.66 12.19
N LEU A 55 -6.67 19.97 13.31
CA LEU A 55 -6.24 18.59 13.49
C LEU A 55 -7.00 17.65 12.54
N ASN A 56 -8.32 17.75 12.48
CA ASN A 56 -9.14 16.95 11.58
C ASN A 56 -8.80 17.24 10.12
N ALA A 57 -8.58 18.50 9.75
CA ALA A 57 -8.14 18.85 8.40
C ALA A 57 -6.77 18.23 8.05
N PHE A 58 -5.84 18.16 9.02
CA PHE A 58 -4.55 17.50 8.83
C PHE A 58 -4.68 15.98 8.65
N TYR A 59 -5.50 15.31 9.46
CA TYR A 59 -5.72 13.85 9.32
C TYR A 59 -6.61 13.48 8.13
N ALA A 60 -7.39 14.42 7.59
CA ALA A 60 -8.11 14.22 6.32
C ALA A 60 -7.17 14.14 5.11
N LEU A 61 -5.92 14.62 5.22
CA LEU A 61 -4.92 14.49 4.16
C LEU A 61 -4.48 13.02 4.00
N PRO A 62 -4.09 12.58 2.79
CA PRO A 62 -3.42 11.29 2.61
C PRO A 62 -2.14 11.19 3.45
N LYS A 63 -1.83 9.99 3.97
CA LYS A 63 -0.65 9.77 4.85
C LYS A 63 0.68 10.33 4.29
N HIS A 64 0.90 10.24 2.98
CA HIS A 64 2.14 10.73 2.35
C HIS A 64 2.27 12.27 2.36
N ASP A 65 1.15 12.97 2.55
CA ASP A 65 1.05 14.42 2.65
C ASP A 65 1.00 14.93 4.10
N ARG A 66 0.78 14.04 5.08
CA ARG A 66 0.81 14.32 6.53
C ARG A 66 2.24 14.53 7.04
N ARG A 67 2.93 15.52 6.50
CA ARG A 67 4.30 15.88 6.85
C ARG A 67 4.30 17.00 7.90
N LYS A 68 5.39 17.09 8.66
CA LYS A 68 5.61 18.15 9.63
C LYS A 68 5.36 19.55 9.04
N SER A 69 5.84 19.80 7.83
CA SER A 69 5.64 21.06 7.11
C SER A 69 4.17 21.42 6.90
N ALA A 70 3.30 20.44 6.68
CA ALA A 70 1.86 20.68 6.53
C ALA A 70 1.22 21.07 7.87
N MET A 71 1.68 20.47 8.98
CA MET A 71 1.24 20.86 10.32
C MET A 71 1.79 22.22 10.74
N ASP A 72 3.05 22.52 10.43
CA ASP A 72 3.67 23.83 10.66
C ASP A 72 2.85 24.94 9.96
N GLN A 73 2.41 24.70 8.72
CA GLN A 73 1.50 25.60 7.99
C GLN A 73 0.13 25.71 8.67
N ALA A 74 -0.43 24.60 9.15
CA ALA A 74 -1.75 24.61 9.79
C ALA A 74 -1.76 25.40 11.12
N LEU A 75 -0.64 25.37 11.84
CA LEU A 75 -0.42 26.06 13.12
C LEU A 75 0.22 27.45 12.97
N ASN A 76 0.55 27.88 11.75
CA ASN A 76 1.24 29.14 11.47
C ASN A 76 2.58 29.31 12.21
N GLY A 77 3.31 28.22 12.47
CA GLY A 77 4.56 28.26 13.23
C GLY A 77 5.38 26.98 13.13
N PRO A 78 6.71 27.06 13.29
CA PRO A 78 7.58 25.90 13.21
C PRO A 78 7.47 25.04 14.48
N MET A 79 6.95 23.82 14.36
CA MET A 79 6.89 22.85 15.45
C MET A 79 8.24 22.17 15.67
N PRO A 80 8.62 21.79 16.91
CA PRO A 80 9.75 20.89 17.15
C PRO A 80 9.48 19.48 16.61
N SER A 81 10.50 18.80 16.08
CA SER A 81 10.34 17.42 15.57
C SER A 81 9.89 16.43 16.64
N ALA A 82 10.27 16.65 17.90
CA ALA A 82 9.83 15.84 19.04
C ALA A 82 8.31 15.96 19.28
N THR A 83 7.78 17.18 19.28
CA THR A 83 6.34 17.45 19.37
C THR A 83 5.58 16.85 18.19
N PHE A 84 6.13 16.98 16.97
CA PHE A 84 5.53 16.37 15.78
C PHE A 84 5.51 14.84 15.87
N ALA A 85 6.50 14.22 16.51
CA ALA A 85 6.50 12.77 16.71
C ALA A 85 5.29 12.29 17.54
N GLU A 86 4.73 13.14 18.42
CA GLU A 86 3.52 12.82 19.16
C GLU A 86 2.28 12.67 18.28
N PHE A 87 2.27 13.23 17.07
CA PHE A 87 1.14 13.11 16.12
C PHE A 87 1.07 11.73 15.45
N HIS A 88 2.07 10.87 15.64
CA HIS A 88 1.99 9.50 15.15
C HIS A 88 0.89 8.72 15.87
N LEU A 89 0.04 8.08 15.07
CA LEU A 89 -1.05 7.25 15.56
C LEU A 89 -0.63 5.79 15.70
N ASN A 90 -1.24 5.13 16.68
CA ASN A 90 -1.22 3.71 16.92
C ASN A 90 -2.63 3.26 17.37
N PHE A 91 -2.89 1.97 17.42
CA PHE A 91 -4.23 1.45 17.72
C PHE A 91 -4.76 1.81 19.12
N ARG A 92 -3.94 2.31 20.05
CA ARG A 92 -4.43 2.78 21.36
C ARG A 92 -4.91 4.22 21.32
N ASN A 93 -4.33 5.03 20.45
CA ASN A 93 -4.57 6.47 20.42
C ASN A 93 -5.32 6.91 19.16
N ALA A 94 -5.60 5.98 18.24
CA ALA A 94 -6.39 6.19 17.04
C ALA A 94 -7.88 5.88 17.27
N ALA A 95 -8.74 6.63 16.61
CA ALA A 95 -10.14 6.32 16.38
C ALA A 95 -10.26 5.68 15.00
N ILE A 96 -10.54 4.37 14.97
CA ILE A 96 -10.73 3.60 13.74
C ILE A 96 -12.21 3.60 13.36
N ASP A 97 -12.52 3.88 12.09
CA ASP A 97 -13.88 3.80 11.59
C ASP A 97 -14.42 2.36 11.64
N ASN A 98 -15.56 2.20 12.30
CA ASN A 98 -16.23 0.90 12.41
C ASN A 98 -16.63 0.35 11.04
N ARG A 99 -16.94 1.21 10.05
CA ARG A 99 -17.26 0.73 8.70
C ARG A 99 -16.05 0.08 8.02
N SER A 100 -14.86 0.64 8.16
CA SER A 100 -13.62 0.04 7.66
C SER A 100 -13.33 -1.30 8.34
N LEU A 101 -13.56 -1.40 9.65
CA LEU A 101 -13.45 -2.66 10.40
C LEU A 101 -14.43 -3.74 9.91
N GLN A 102 -15.70 -3.39 9.73
CA GLN A 102 -16.72 -4.32 9.23
C GLN A 102 -16.41 -4.77 7.80
N THR A 103 -15.95 -3.85 6.96
CA THR A 103 -15.54 -4.18 5.57
C THR A 103 -14.37 -5.17 5.57
N LEU A 104 -13.39 -4.96 6.44
CA LEU A 104 -12.26 -5.87 6.60
C LEU A 104 -12.70 -7.24 7.15
N ALA A 105 -13.60 -7.26 8.13
CA ALA A 105 -14.14 -8.49 8.70
C ALA A 105 -14.89 -9.31 7.65
N SER A 106 -15.80 -8.67 6.91
CA SER A 106 -16.58 -9.29 5.85
C SER A 106 -15.68 -9.84 4.73
N TRP A 107 -14.68 -9.07 4.29
CA TRP A 107 -13.68 -9.54 3.32
C TRP A 107 -12.89 -10.75 3.82
N THR A 108 -12.46 -10.71 5.08
CA THR A 108 -11.68 -11.79 5.73
C THR A 108 -12.53 -13.06 5.83
N HIS A 109 -13.76 -12.94 6.32
CA HIS A 109 -14.73 -14.03 6.38
C HIS A 109 -14.95 -14.65 5.00
N HIS A 110 -15.20 -13.81 3.99
CA HIS A 110 -15.43 -14.26 2.62
C HIS A 110 -14.24 -15.05 2.06
N LEU A 111 -13.00 -14.56 2.25
CA LEU A 111 -11.81 -15.26 1.76
C LEU A 111 -11.54 -16.57 2.52
N LEU A 112 -11.74 -16.61 3.83
CA LEU A 112 -11.63 -17.85 4.61
C LEU A 112 -12.66 -18.89 4.14
N ARG A 113 -13.88 -18.45 3.86
CA ARG A 113 -14.97 -19.32 3.41
C ARG A 113 -14.80 -19.81 1.97
N VAL A 114 -14.44 -18.92 1.04
CA VAL A 114 -14.43 -19.23 -0.40
C VAL A 114 -13.04 -19.65 -0.88
N GLY A 115 -12.00 -18.94 -0.45
CA GLY A 115 -10.61 -19.27 -0.77
C GLY A 115 -10.11 -20.48 0.03
N GLY A 116 -10.21 -20.40 1.35
CA GLY A 116 -9.80 -21.49 2.27
C GLY A 116 -10.79 -22.66 2.35
N LYS A 117 -12.00 -22.50 1.79
CA LYS A 117 -13.09 -23.50 1.83
C LYS A 117 -13.46 -23.94 3.25
N TYR A 118 -13.24 -23.08 4.25
CA TYR A 118 -13.62 -23.38 5.62
C TYR A 118 -15.12 -23.15 5.84
N THR A 119 -15.72 -24.02 6.64
CA THR A 119 -17.12 -23.92 7.09
C THR A 119 -17.16 -24.14 8.59
N SER A 120 -16.86 -23.09 9.34
CA SER A 120 -16.77 -23.15 10.81
C SER A 120 -17.30 -21.89 11.47
N VAL A 121 -17.80 -22.04 12.69
CA VAL A 121 -18.17 -20.93 13.57
C VAL A 121 -16.96 -20.08 13.98
N VAL A 122 -15.73 -20.64 13.95
CA VAL A 122 -14.52 -19.88 14.33
C VAL A 122 -14.14 -18.84 13.28
N ILE A 123 -14.55 -19.03 12.02
CA ILE A 123 -14.33 -18.08 10.93
C ILE A 123 -15.54 -17.15 10.70
N ALA A 124 -16.56 -17.21 11.56
CA ALA A 124 -17.76 -16.39 11.41
C ALA A 124 -17.40 -14.89 11.44
N GLU A 125 -18.13 -14.10 10.65
CA GLU A 125 -17.86 -12.67 10.50
C GLU A 125 -17.91 -11.90 11.83
N ASP A 126 -18.75 -12.34 12.78
CA ASP A 126 -18.82 -11.76 14.11
C ASP A 126 -17.56 -12.04 14.95
N ILE A 127 -16.99 -13.25 14.84
CA ILE A 127 -15.74 -13.63 15.51
C ILE A 127 -14.56 -12.87 14.93
N ILE A 128 -14.51 -12.72 13.61
CA ILE A 128 -13.48 -11.90 12.95
C ILE A 128 -13.63 -10.44 13.34
N SER A 129 -14.85 -9.91 13.37
CA SER A 129 -15.12 -8.54 13.83
C SER A 129 -14.66 -8.31 15.26
N LYS A 130 -14.96 -9.24 16.18
CA LYS A 130 -14.48 -9.18 17.58
C LYS A 130 -12.95 -9.25 17.65
N THR A 131 -12.32 -10.07 16.81
CA THR A 131 -10.87 -10.18 16.72
C THR A 131 -10.23 -8.88 16.24
N LEU A 132 -10.75 -8.27 15.18
CA LEU A 132 -10.25 -7.00 14.66
C LEU A 132 -10.46 -5.85 15.66
N ASN A 133 -11.60 -5.81 16.36
CA ASN A 133 -11.82 -4.87 17.44
C ASN A 133 -10.80 -5.03 18.57
N TYR A 134 -10.45 -6.27 18.94
CA TYR A 134 -9.40 -6.52 19.93
C TYR A 134 -8.04 -5.98 19.50
N ILE A 135 -7.64 -6.22 18.24
CA ILE A 135 -6.36 -5.75 17.68
C ILE A 135 -6.32 -4.22 17.58
N THR A 136 -7.44 -3.62 17.20
CA THR A 136 -7.56 -2.16 17.00
C THR A 136 -7.90 -1.39 18.27
N GLN A 137 -8.14 -2.09 19.38
CA GLN A 137 -8.29 -1.51 20.72
C GLN A 137 -7.51 -2.37 21.73
N PRO A 138 -6.17 -2.49 21.57
CA PRO A 138 -5.38 -3.45 22.32
C PRO A 138 -5.21 -3.01 23.78
N PRO A 139 -5.14 -3.96 24.73
CA PRO A 139 -4.75 -3.67 26.11
C PRO A 139 -3.38 -2.99 26.21
N ALA A 140 -3.11 -2.33 27.35
CA ALA A 140 -1.89 -1.55 27.57
C ALA A 140 -0.58 -2.36 27.52
N PHE A 141 -0.64 -3.69 27.70
CA PHE A 141 0.51 -4.59 27.63
C PHE A 141 0.71 -5.23 26.25
N GLU A 142 -0.22 -5.05 25.31
CA GLU A 142 -0.15 -5.66 23.98
C GLU A 142 0.33 -4.68 22.91
N LYS A 143 0.90 -5.22 21.84
CA LYS A 143 1.39 -4.44 20.70
C LYS A 143 0.27 -3.54 20.14
N SER A 144 0.62 -2.30 19.79
CA SER A 144 -0.35 -1.29 19.32
C SER A 144 -0.06 -0.75 17.92
N SER A 145 0.98 -1.25 17.27
CA SER A 145 1.39 -0.83 15.92
C SER A 145 2.20 -1.93 15.26
N ASN A 146 2.30 -1.90 13.92
CA ASN A 146 3.05 -2.88 13.13
C ASN A 146 2.60 -4.32 13.39
N ILE A 147 1.28 -4.52 13.44
CA ILE A 147 0.66 -5.83 13.67
C ILE A 147 1.18 -6.79 12.61
N ASP A 148 1.62 -7.98 13.01
CA ASP A 148 2.03 -9.04 12.10
C ASP A 148 0.97 -10.15 12.05
N PHE A 149 1.24 -11.17 11.23
CA PHE A 149 0.26 -12.23 11.01
C PHE A 149 0.05 -13.10 12.26
N ASP A 150 1.09 -13.26 13.09
CA ASP A 150 1.00 -14.05 14.31
C ASP A 150 0.25 -13.31 15.41
N ASP A 151 0.41 -11.97 15.51
CA ASP A 151 -0.41 -11.12 16.38
C ASP A 151 -1.91 -11.32 16.08
N PHE A 152 -2.28 -11.31 14.78
CA PHE A 152 -3.67 -11.58 14.36
C PHE A 152 -4.13 -12.97 14.77
N CYS A 153 -3.31 -14.00 14.51
CA CYS A 153 -3.65 -15.38 14.84
C CYS A 153 -3.85 -15.57 16.36
N GLU A 154 -3.02 -14.94 17.19
CA GLU A 154 -3.13 -15.01 18.64
C GLU A 154 -4.41 -14.30 19.14
N ALA A 155 -4.67 -13.08 18.65
CA ALA A 155 -5.90 -12.36 18.95
C ALA A 155 -7.15 -13.16 18.54
N TRP A 156 -7.09 -13.84 17.39
CA TRP A 156 -8.18 -14.67 16.90
C TRP A 156 -8.41 -15.88 17.81
N ARG A 157 -7.34 -16.58 18.21
CA ARG A 157 -7.43 -17.68 19.20
C ARG A 157 -8.02 -17.22 20.52
N LYS A 158 -7.54 -16.10 21.07
CA LYS A 158 -8.08 -15.49 22.31
C LYS A 158 -9.58 -15.21 22.17
N THR A 159 -9.99 -14.67 21.02
CA THR A 159 -11.40 -14.36 20.74
C THR A 159 -12.25 -15.62 20.65
N VAL A 160 -11.82 -16.64 19.93
CA VAL A 160 -12.50 -17.93 19.81
C VAL A 160 -12.63 -18.59 21.19
N PHE A 161 -11.53 -18.65 21.95
CA PHE A 161 -11.51 -19.21 23.30
C PHE A 161 -12.47 -18.45 24.24
N LYS A 162 -12.51 -17.12 24.16
CA LYS A 162 -13.42 -16.30 24.96
C LYS A 162 -14.90 -16.58 24.65
N ASN A 163 -15.24 -16.90 23.40
CA ASN A 163 -16.63 -17.13 23.00
C ASN A 163 -17.07 -18.60 23.17
N TYR A 164 -16.18 -19.55 22.94
CA TYR A 164 -16.53 -20.98 22.83
C TYR A 164 -15.70 -21.91 23.72
N GLY A 165 -14.78 -21.39 24.52
CA GLY A 165 -13.86 -22.19 25.34
C GLY A 165 -12.95 -23.07 24.48
N LYS A 166 -12.70 -24.30 24.95
CA LYS A 166 -11.80 -25.26 24.27
C LYS A 166 -12.48 -26.06 23.15
N SER A 167 -13.78 -25.89 22.94
CA SER A 167 -14.57 -26.75 22.04
C SER A 167 -14.11 -26.71 20.58
N HIS A 168 -13.49 -25.62 20.14
CA HIS A 168 -12.99 -25.44 18.77
C HIS A 168 -11.47 -25.29 18.67
N ASP A 169 -10.73 -25.64 19.72
CA ASP A 169 -9.27 -25.39 19.78
C ASP A 169 -8.48 -26.21 18.73
N ALA A 170 -8.88 -27.47 18.52
CA ALA A 170 -8.28 -28.34 17.51
C ALA A 170 -8.52 -27.80 16.09
N GLU A 171 -9.74 -27.36 15.80
CA GLU A 171 -10.09 -26.76 14.51
C GLU A 171 -9.35 -25.45 14.28
N MET A 172 -9.33 -24.59 15.29
CA MET A 172 -8.61 -23.32 15.24
C MET A 172 -7.11 -23.52 15.03
N THR A 173 -6.52 -24.51 15.70
CA THR A 173 -5.10 -24.88 15.53
C THR A 173 -4.82 -25.35 14.11
N ARG A 174 -5.71 -26.17 13.53
CA ARG A 174 -5.59 -26.62 12.13
C ARG A 174 -5.64 -25.46 11.15
N ILE A 175 -6.66 -24.60 11.23
CA ILE A 175 -6.84 -23.46 10.32
C ILE A 175 -5.65 -22.50 10.41
N VAL A 176 -5.23 -22.13 11.63
CA VAL A 176 -4.06 -21.25 11.82
C VAL A 176 -2.78 -21.92 11.31
N GLY A 177 -2.62 -23.23 11.49
CA GLY A 177 -1.47 -23.97 10.97
C GLY A 177 -1.38 -23.90 9.44
N GLU A 178 -2.49 -24.11 8.74
CA GLU A 178 -2.56 -23.99 7.28
C GLU A 178 -2.25 -22.57 6.81
N LEU A 179 -2.80 -21.54 7.49
CA LEU A 179 -2.53 -20.14 7.16
C LEU A 179 -1.08 -19.72 7.44
N ARG A 180 -0.47 -20.22 8.52
CA ARG A 180 0.95 -19.99 8.82
C ARG A 180 1.85 -20.64 7.78
N TYR A 181 1.51 -21.85 7.36
CA TYR A 181 2.21 -22.51 6.27
C TYR A 181 2.13 -21.66 5.00
N LEU A 182 0.94 -21.18 4.63
CA LEU A 182 0.76 -20.28 3.50
C LEU A 182 1.61 -19.00 3.62
N ASN A 183 1.61 -18.35 4.79
CA ASN A 183 2.43 -17.16 5.04
C ASN A 183 3.93 -17.46 4.89
N SER A 184 4.39 -18.62 5.36
CA SER A 184 5.80 -19.03 5.22
C SER A 184 6.21 -19.23 3.75
N GLN A 185 5.34 -19.78 2.90
CA GLN A 185 5.60 -19.91 1.47
C GLN A 185 5.78 -18.55 0.80
N LEU A 186 4.94 -17.56 1.13
CA LEU A 186 5.09 -16.19 0.62
C LEU A 186 6.45 -15.57 1.01
N VAL A 187 6.87 -15.75 2.26
CA VAL A 187 8.17 -15.23 2.73
C VAL A 187 9.33 -15.87 1.95
N ILE A 188 9.27 -17.19 1.71
CA ILE A 188 10.27 -17.90 0.92
C ILE A 188 10.27 -17.42 -0.54
N GLU A 189 9.10 -17.26 -1.16
CA GLU A 189 8.97 -16.74 -2.53
C GLU A 189 9.55 -15.32 -2.65
N GLU A 190 9.36 -14.47 -1.65
CA GLU A 190 9.92 -13.12 -1.62
C GLU A 190 11.43 -13.11 -1.45
N GLN A 191 11.96 -13.94 -0.55
CA GLN A 191 13.41 -14.13 -0.39
C GLN A 191 14.02 -14.62 -1.70
N GLN A 192 13.43 -15.63 -2.33
CA GLN A 192 13.86 -16.12 -3.64
C GLN A 192 13.73 -15.06 -4.75
N ARG A 193 12.76 -14.14 -4.68
CA ARG A 193 12.67 -13.01 -5.63
C ARG A 193 13.76 -11.96 -5.39
N ARG A 194 14.14 -11.72 -4.13
CA ARG A 194 15.21 -10.76 -3.75
C ARG A 194 16.61 -11.33 -4.01
N ASP A 195 16.78 -12.63 -3.82
CA ASP A 195 18.04 -13.37 -4.00
C ASP A 195 18.27 -13.81 -5.44
N ARG A 196 17.25 -13.70 -6.31
CA ARG A 196 17.47 -13.76 -7.76
C ARG A 196 18.33 -12.56 -8.14
N PRO A 197 19.55 -12.75 -8.67
CA PRO A 197 20.23 -11.65 -9.33
C PRO A 197 19.25 -11.13 -10.40
N VAL A 198 19.06 -9.81 -10.45
CA VAL A 198 18.35 -9.17 -11.55
C VAL A 198 19.20 -9.41 -12.79
N MET A 199 19.07 -10.60 -13.38
CA MET A 199 19.72 -10.95 -14.63
C MET A 199 18.89 -10.23 -15.70
N ILE A 200 19.23 -8.96 -15.89
CA ILE A 200 18.84 -8.16 -17.05
C ILE A 200 19.50 -8.88 -18.23
N PRO A 201 18.77 -9.62 -19.09
CA PRO A 201 19.41 -10.22 -20.26
C PRO A 201 19.91 -9.06 -21.11
N THR A 202 21.22 -9.00 -21.36
CA THR A 202 21.81 -8.01 -22.26
C THR A 202 21.18 -8.24 -23.63
N ILE A 203 20.36 -7.29 -24.08
CA ILE A 203 19.74 -7.37 -25.40
C ILE A 203 20.71 -6.70 -26.37
N TYR A 204 21.33 -7.47 -27.25
CA TYR A 204 22.09 -6.89 -28.35
C TYR A 204 21.13 -6.21 -29.33
N LEU A 205 21.11 -4.89 -29.37
CA LEU A 205 20.37 -4.12 -30.37
C LEU A 205 21.20 -3.99 -31.65
N THR A 206 20.55 -4.15 -32.79
CA THR A 206 21.11 -3.79 -34.10
C THR A 206 21.13 -2.27 -34.25
N GLN A 207 21.96 -1.74 -35.14
CA GLN A 207 22.04 -0.29 -35.37
C GLN A 207 20.68 0.31 -35.74
N THR A 208 19.86 -0.41 -36.53
CA THR A 208 18.50 0.03 -36.89
C THR A 208 17.56 0.14 -35.68
N GLU A 209 17.68 -0.76 -34.70
CA GLU A 209 16.86 -0.71 -33.48
C GLU A 209 17.34 0.40 -32.53
N ILE A 210 18.65 0.66 -32.51
CA ILE A 210 19.24 1.80 -31.81
C ILE A 210 18.74 3.11 -32.41
N ASP A 211 18.84 3.26 -33.73
CA ASP A 211 18.39 4.46 -34.45
C ASP A 211 16.90 4.72 -34.23
N TRP A 212 16.09 3.67 -34.25
CA TRP A 212 14.67 3.78 -33.91
C TRP A 212 14.46 4.18 -32.44
N THR A 213 15.20 3.60 -31.49
CA THR A 213 15.08 3.92 -30.06
C THR A 213 15.46 5.38 -29.79
N MET A 214 16.52 5.89 -30.43
CA MET A 214 16.92 7.30 -30.36
C MET A 214 15.84 8.21 -30.96
N ALA A 215 15.31 7.87 -32.14
CA ALA A 215 14.25 8.65 -32.78
C ALA A 215 12.94 8.65 -31.97
N VAL A 216 12.61 7.56 -31.26
CA VAL A 216 11.47 7.52 -30.32
C VAL A 216 11.73 8.43 -29.11
N MET A 217 12.95 8.43 -28.57
CA MET A 217 13.35 9.26 -27.44
C MET A 217 13.23 10.74 -27.80
N GLU A 218 13.82 11.16 -28.93
CA GLU A 218 13.74 12.52 -29.45
C GLU A 218 12.28 12.93 -29.73
N ALA A 219 11.49 12.07 -30.37
CA ALA A 219 10.07 12.36 -30.61
C ALA A 219 9.25 12.47 -29.31
N ALA A 220 9.62 11.76 -28.25
CA ALA A 220 8.98 11.89 -26.94
C ALA A 220 9.40 13.18 -26.22
N GLU A 221 10.65 13.61 -26.37
CA GLU A 221 11.17 14.85 -25.76
C GLU A 221 10.57 16.09 -26.43
N GLU A 222 10.56 16.11 -27.76
CA GLU A 222 10.11 17.26 -28.56
C GLU A 222 8.61 17.20 -28.91
N ASN A 223 7.90 16.19 -28.40
CA ASN A 223 6.48 15.93 -28.69
C ASN A 223 6.17 15.86 -30.21
N LEU A 224 7.05 15.19 -30.97
CA LEU A 224 6.94 15.00 -32.42
C LEU A 224 6.19 13.72 -32.78
N GLU A 225 5.90 13.53 -34.07
CA GLU A 225 5.28 12.30 -34.55
C GLU A 225 6.18 11.08 -34.28
N MET A 226 5.61 10.09 -33.59
CA MET A 226 6.34 8.89 -33.17
C MET A 226 6.75 8.00 -34.36
N PRO A 227 8.05 7.68 -34.53
CA PRO A 227 8.55 6.98 -35.71
C PRO A 227 8.00 5.56 -35.83
N LYS A 228 7.85 5.08 -37.07
CA LYS A 228 7.38 3.72 -37.34
C LYS A 228 8.43 2.71 -36.90
N TYR A 229 7.97 1.65 -36.23
CA TYR A 229 8.83 0.54 -35.84
C TYR A 229 9.49 -0.07 -37.09
N PRO A 230 10.82 -0.23 -37.12
CA PRO A 230 11.48 -0.87 -38.25
C PRO A 230 10.94 -2.29 -38.37
N LEU A 231 10.52 -2.68 -39.57
CA LEU A 231 9.98 -4.02 -39.87
C LEU A 231 11.09 -5.06 -39.69
N SER A 232 11.32 -5.50 -38.45
CA SER A 232 12.36 -6.47 -38.12
C SER A 232 11.90 -7.87 -38.52
N LYS A 233 12.35 -8.35 -39.68
CA LYS A 233 12.28 -9.78 -40.10
C LYS A 233 13.25 -10.66 -39.27
N GLY A 234 13.31 -10.47 -37.96
CA GLY A 234 14.21 -11.16 -37.04
C GLY A 234 13.50 -11.59 -35.75
N PRO A 235 14.19 -12.31 -34.85
CA PRO A 235 13.61 -12.72 -33.58
C PRO A 235 13.10 -11.51 -32.79
N GLN A 236 11.83 -11.56 -32.39
CA GLN A 236 11.17 -10.45 -31.67
C GLN A 236 11.82 -10.26 -30.30
N LYS A 237 12.43 -9.11 -30.07
CA LYS A 237 13.07 -8.77 -28.78
C LYS A 237 12.00 -8.22 -27.82
N PRO A 238 11.72 -8.88 -26.69
CA PRO A 238 10.59 -8.52 -25.81
C PRO A 238 10.58 -7.05 -25.38
N ARG A 239 11.75 -6.46 -25.06
CA ARG A 239 11.83 -5.05 -24.64
C ARG A 239 11.51 -4.04 -25.75
N LEU A 240 11.84 -4.35 -27.01
CA LEU A 240 11.47 -3.50 -28.14
C LEU A 240 9.96 -3.59 -28.43
N ILE A 241 9.37 -4.76 -28.27
CA ILE A 241 7.91 -4.95 -28.38
C ILE A 241 7.20 -4.20 -27.24
N GLU A 242 7.75 -4.23 -26.04
CA GLU A 242 7.25 -3.46 -24.92
C GLU A 242 7.34 -1.95 -25.15
N LEU A 243 8.47 -1.44 -25.65
CA LEU A 243 8.59 -0.03 -26.06
C LEU A 243 7.57 0.32 -27.14
N LEU A 244 7.41 -0.53 -28.16
CA LEU A 244 6.42 -0.35 -29.22
C LEU A 244 4.99 -0.25 -28.69
N ARG A 245 4.60 -1.09 -27.73
CA ARG A 245 3.27 -1.02 -27.10
C ARG A 245 3.05 0.32 -26.40
N VAL A 246 4.06 0.81 -25.68
CA VAL A 246 3.98 2.11 -24.99
C VAL A 246 3.94 3.26 -26.00
N VAL A 247 4.69 3.18 -27.11
CA VAL A 247 4.63 4.15 -28.21
C VAL A 247 3.24 4.18 -28.86
N GLN A 248 2.60 3.02 -29.06
CA GLN A 248 1.23 2.95 -29.58
C GLN A 248 0.22 3.58 -28.62
N LEU A 249 0.36 3.34 -27.31
CA LEU A 249 -0.44 3.99 -26.28
C LEU A 249 -0.24 5.51 -26.30
N TYR A 250 1.01 5.98 -26.42
CA TYR A 250 1.33 7.39 -26.49
C TYR A 250 0.70 8.07 -27.72
N LYS A 251 0.74 7.43 -28.90
CA LYS A 251 0.08 7.94 -30.12
C LYS A 251 -1.42 8.21 -29.92
N ILE A 252 -2.10 7.38 -29.12
CA ILE A 252 -3.54 7.55 -28.82
C ILE A 252 -3.79 8.79 -27.97
N VAL A 253 -2.91 9.07 -27.01
CA VAL A 253 -3.07 10.17 -26.05
C VAL A 253 -2.31 11.44 -26.41
N GLN A 254 -1.47 11.42 -27.44
CA GLN A 254 -0.54 12.50 -27.78
C GLN A 254 -1.25 13.85 -27.98
N ASN A 255 -2.37 13.83 -28.72
CA ASN A 255 -3.12 15.03 -29.11
C ASN A 255 -4.33 15.33 -28.19
N THR A 256 -4.44 14.64 -27.06
CA THR A 256 -5.56 14.88 -26.13
C THR A 256 -5.39 16.19 -25.37
N GLN A 257 -6.48 16.97 -25.24
CA GLN A 257 -6.53 18.16 -24.38
C GLN A 257 -7.34 17.95 -23.10
N LEU A 258 -7.84 16.73 -22.88
CA LEU A 258 -8.62 16.40 -21.69
C LEU A 258 -7.70 16.34 -20.45
N PRO A 259 -7.98 17.10 -19.37
CA PRO A 259 -7.09 17.23 -18.21
C PRO A 259 -6.69 15.89 -17.56
N GLU A 260 -7.62 14.94 -17.51
CA GLU A 260 -7.40 13.59 -16.95
C GLU A 260 -6.35 12.82 -17.75
N PHE A 261 -6.36 12.95 -19.08
CA PHE A 261 -5.43 12.26 -19.97
C PHE A 261 -4.10 13.00 -20.13
N VAL A 262 -3.99 14.28 -19.77
CA VAL A 262 -2.70 15.01 -19.75
C VAL A 262 -1.75 14.41 -18.72
N LYS A 263 -2.23 14.10 -17.50
CA LYS A 263 -1.42 13.45 -16.47
C LYS A 263 -0.95 12.05 -16.91
N HIS A 264 -1.83 11.30 -17.58
CA HIS A 264 -1.49 10.01 -18.15
C HIS A 264 -0.49 10.12 -19.31
N ARG A 265 -0.62 11.15 -20.17
CA ARG A 265 0.33 11.42 -21.26
C ARG A 265 1.73 11.68 -20.72
N GLU A 266 1.89 12.52 -19.70
CA GLU A 266 3.21 12.79 -19.09
C GLU A 266 3.78 11.53 -18.42
N SER A 267 2.95 10.70 -17.79
CA SER A 267 3.39 9.41 -17.23
C SER A 267 3.83 8.41 -18.30
N ILE A 268 3.10 8.32 -19.42
CA ILE A 268 3.46 7.49 -20.57
C ILE A 268 4.74 8.01 -21.22
N ARG A 269 4.89 9.33 -21.38
CA ARG A 269 6.12 9.98 -21.87
C ARG A 269 7.32 9.64 -21.00
N ALA A 270 7.22 9.83 -19.68
CA ALA A 270 8.28 9.45 -18.75
C ALA A 270 8.65 7.96 -18.85
N THR A 271 7.65 7.10 -19.07
CA THR A 271 7.87 5.66 -19.27
C THR A 271 8.57 5.35 -20.60
N ILE A 272 8.29 6.10 -21.67
CA ILE A 272 9.02 5.99 -22.95
C ILE A 272 10.48 6.38 -22.77
N LEU A 273 10.74 7.53 -22.14
CA LEU A 273 12.09 8.06 -21.92
C LEU A 273 12.93 7.10 -21.08
N ASP A 274 12.40 6.59 -19.96
CA ASP A 274 13.07 5.60 -19.11
C ASP A 274 13.39 4.31 -19.89
N ARG A 275 12.46 3.83 -20.72
CA ARG A 275 12.68 2.61 -21.53
C ARG A 275 13.72 2.82 -22.63
N CYS A 276 13.68 3.96 -23.33
CA CYS A 276 14.68 4.31 -24.32
C CYS A 276 16.06 4.44 -23.68
N GLN A 277 16.17 5.14 -22.55
CA GLN A 277 17.42 5.31 -21.83
C GLN A 277 18.01 3.96 -21.39
N ARG A 278 17.19 3.06 -20.84
CA ARG A 278 17.64 1.70 -20.48
C ARG A 278 18.14 0.90 -21.68
N LEU A 279 17.40 0.94 -22.80
CA LEU A 279 17.80 0.25 -24.04
C LEU A 279 19.10 0.80 -24.63
N LEU A 280 19.35 2.12 -24.51
CA LEU A 280 20.56 2.77 -25.00
C LEU A 280 21.75 2.63 -24.04
N VAL A 281 21.53 2.54 -22.73
CA VAL A 281 22.58 2.26 -21.74
C VAL A 281 23.08 0.82 -21.87
N ASP A 282 22.18 -0.14 -22.12
CA ASP A 282 22.52 -1.54 -22.38
C ASP A 282 23.35 -1.75 -23.67
N LYS A 283 23.53 -0.71 -24.51
CA LYS A 283 24.42 -0.70 -25.70
C LYS A 283 25.90 -0.60 -25.34
N ALA A 284 26.24 -0.10 -24.14
CA ALA A 284 27.61 0.25 -23.76
C ALA A 284 28.38 -0.86 -23.03
N SER A 285 27.87 -2.10 -23.02
CA SER A 285 28.49 -3.26 -22.36
C SER A 285 28.78 -4.40 -23.33
#